data_AF-A0A662UWR8-F1
#
_entry.id   AF-A0A662UWR8-F1
#
_cell.length_a   1.000
_cell.length_b   1.000
_cell.length_c   1.000
_cell.angle_alpha   90.00
_cell.angle_beta   90.00
_cell.angle_gamma   90.00
#
_symmetry.space_group_name_H-M   'P 1'
#
loop_
_entity.id
_entity.type
_entity.pdbx_description
1 polymer ?
#
loop_
_entity_poly.entity_id
_entity_poly.type
_entity_poly.pdbx_seq_one_letter_code
_entity_poly.pdbx_strand_id
1 'polypeptide(L)' 'MPRFRDTGISPRYWVLPPGPRNSITDVKDVRVGHVTLIRGEGRLVPGRGPVRTGVT' A
#
# COMPACT_ATOMS: atom_id res chain seq x y z
N MET A 1 -4.10 -5.86 8.08
CA MET A 1 -2.64 -6.07 8.03
C MET A 1 -1.99 -5.18 9.07
N PRO A 2 -1.07 -5.72 9.89
CA PRO A 2 -0.27 -4.90 10.81
C PRO A 2 0.55 -3.86 10.04
N ARG A 3 0.70 -2.67 10.61
CA ARG A 3 1.60 -1.62 10.13
C ARG A 3 2.90 -1.69 10.92
N PHE A 4 3.94 -1.02 10.42
CA PHE A 4 5.26 -1.05 11.07
C PHE A 4 5.21 -0.64 12.55
N ARG A 5 4.44 0.39 12.92
CA ARG A 5 4.33 0.85 14.32
C ARG A 5 3.64 -0.16 15.24
N ASP A 6 2.85 -1.08 14.70
CA ASP A 6 2.18 -2.13 15.49
C ASP A 6 3.17 -3.21 15.96
N THR A 7 4.38 -3.23 15.40
CA THR A 7 5.46 -4.16 15.79
C THR A 7 6.18 -3.76 17.09
N GLY A 8 5.91 -2.56 17.62
CA GLY A 8 6.62 -2.00 18.78
C GLY A 8 8.00 -1.40 18.46
N ILE A 9 8.46 -1.46 17.21
CA ILE A 9 9.72 -0.84 16.79
C ILE A 9 9.53 0.68 16.65
N SER A 10 10.33 1.46 17.38
CA SER A 10 10.38 2.92 17.28
C SER A 10 11.82 3.41 17.07
N PRO A 11 12.25 3.65 15.82
CA PRO A 11 13.58 4.14 15.51
C PRO A 11 13.86 5.50 16.17
N ARG A 12 15.07 5.64 16.75
CA ARG A 12 15.48 6.87 17.47
C ARG A 12 15.51 8.13 16.61
N TYR A 13 15.69 7.97 15.30
CA TYR A 13 15.75 9.09 14.35
C TYR A 13 14.37 9.61 13.93
N TRP A 14 13.27 9.05 14.47
CA TRP A 14 11.94 9.59 14.27
C TRP A 14 11.69 10.75 15.22
N VAL A 15 11.70 11.96 14.66
CA VAL A 15 11.60 13.20 15.44
C VAL A 15 10.16 13.72 15.60
N LEU A 16 9.21 13.23 14.78
CA LEU A 16 7.82 13.68 14.81
C LEU A 16 6.83 12.51 14.94
N PRO A 17 5.71 12.69 15.65
CA PRO A 17 4.60 11.75 15.62
C PRO A 17 3.90 11.77 14.25
N PRO A 18 3.29 10.66 13.81
CA PRO A 18 2.51 10.65 12.58
C PRO A 18 1.16 11.33 12.77
N GLY A 19 0.48 11.63 11.66
CA GLY A 19 -0.95 12.00 11.70
C GLY A 19 -1.84 10.86 12.19
N PRO A 20 -3.12 11.13 12.48
CA PRO A 20 -4.03 10.16 13.09
C PRO A 20 -4.20 8.86 12.30
N ARG A 21 -4.23 8.93 10.96
CA ARG A 21 -4.30 7.73 10.12
C ARG A 21 -2.93 7.23 9.70
N ASN A 22 -1.84 7.92 10.03
CA ASN A 22 -0.49 7.63 9.56
C ASN A 22 -0.48 7.33 8.05
N SER A 23 -1.13 8.20 7.27
CA SER A 23 -1.30 8.05 5.82
C SER A 23 -1.31 9.40 5.12
N ILE A 24 -1.07 9.43 3.81
CA ILE A 24 -1.11 10.68 3.02
C ILE A 24 -2.46 11.40 3.09
N THR A 25 -3.55 10.66 3.30
CA THR A 25 -4.90 11.24 3.39
C THR A 25 -5.11 12.09 4.63
N ASP A 26 -4.19 12.08 5.62
CA ASP A 26 -4.22 12.99 6.76
C ASP A 26 -4.10 14.47 6.35
N VAL A 27 -3.59 14.74 5.15
CA VAL A 27 -3.68 16.08 4.53
C VAL A 27 -5.10 16.32 4.06
N LYS A 28 -5.70 17.45 4.49
CA LYS A 28 -7.06 17.83 4.14
C LYS A 28 -7.27 17.77 2.61
N ASP A 29 -8.42 17.22 2.21
CA ASP A 29 -8.89 17.07 0.82
C ASP A 29 -8.08 16.09 -0.06
N VAL A 30 -6.97 15.50 0.44
CA VAL A 30 -6.25 14.44 -0.27
C VAL A 30 -7.01 13.11 -0.19
N ARG A 31 -7.17 12.46 -1.35
CA ARG A 31 -7.83 11.16 -1.51
C ARG A 31 -6.93 10.21 -2.29
N VAL A 32 -7.11 8.90 -2.09
CA VAL A 32 -6.38 7.84 -2.79
C VAL A 32 -7.39 6.81 -3.31
N GLY A 33 -7.23 6.38 -4.56
CA GLY A 33 -7.99 5.31 -5.17
C GLY A 33 -7.06 4.14 -5.53
N HIS A 34 -7.62 2.95 -5.75
CA HIS A 34 -6.87 1.80 -6.23
C HIS A 34 -7.73 0.98 -7.19
N VAL A 35 -7.12 0.48 -8.26
CA VAL A 35 -7.67 -0.57 -9.11
C VAL A 35 -6.65 -1.69 -9.17
N THR A 36 -7.05 -2.88 -8.71
CA THR A 36 -6.19 -4.06 -8.65
C THR A 36 -6.69 -5.09 -9.64
N LEU A 37 -5.85 -5.47 -10.60
CA LEU A 37 -6.14 -6.49 -11.60
C LEU A 37 -5.44 -7.79 -11.24
N ILE A 38 -6.21 -8.76 -10.76
CA ILE A 38 -5.76 -10.12 -10.44
C ILE A 38 -6.62 -11.09 -11.24
N ARG A 39 -6.03 -11.74 -12.25
CA ARG A 39 -6.74 -12.69 -13.12
C ARG A 39 -5.84 -13.84 -13.58
N GLY A 40 -6.40 -15.05 -13.63
CA GLY A 40 -5.70 -16.26 -14.06
C GLY A 40 -4.66 -16.75 -13.06
N GLU A 41 -4.14 -17.96 -13.32
CA GLU A 41 -3.17 -18.67 -12.48
C GLU A 41 -2.30 -19.61 -13.35
N GLY A 42 -1.26 -20.22 -12.76
CA GLY A 42 -0.35 -21.10 -13.47
C GLY A 42 0.79 -20.38 -14.20
N ARG A 43 1.37 -21.06 -15.21
CA ARG A 43 2.56 -20.58 -15.94
C ARG A 43 2.25 -19.29 -16.70
N LEU A 44 3.22 -18.37 -16.72
CA LEU A 44 3.18 -17.15 -17.52
C LEU A 44 3.07 -17.46 -19.02
N VAL A 45 2.06 -16.86 -19.65
CA VAL A 45 1.91 -16.71 -21.09
C VAL A 45 1.94 -15.21 -21.41
N PRO A 46 3.02 -14.69 -22.04
CA PRO A 46 3.15 -13.29 -22.39
C PRO A 46 1.94 -12.77 -23.18
N GLY A 47 1.45 -11.58 -22.83
CA GLY A 47 0.25 -10.98 -23.43
C GLY A 47 -1.09 -11.56 -22.95
N ARG A 48 -1.10 -12.60 -22.11
CA ARG A 48 -2.34 -13.23 -21.59
C ARG A 48 -2.43 -13.28 -20.07
N GLY A 49 -1.33 -13.58 -19.38
CA GLY A 49 -1.29 -13.62 -17.92
C GLY A 49 -0.51 -14.81 -17.35
N PRO A 50 -0.62 -15.07 -16.03
CA PRO A 50 -1.54 -14.43 -15.09
C PRO A 50 -1.29 -12.92 -14.93
N VAL A 51 -2.38 -12.15 -14.84
CA VAL A 51 -2.34 -10.69 -14.67
C VAL A 51 -2.23 -10.38 -13.19
N ARG A 52 -1.18 -9.65 -12.81
CA ARG A 52 -0.93 -9.15 -11.45
C ARG A 52 -0.44 -7.71 -11.56
N THR A 53 -1.37 -6.79 -11.74
CA THR A 53 -1.06 -5.36 -11.96
C THR A 53 -2.19 -4.49 -11.42
N GLY A 54 -2.11 -3.18 -11.63
CA GLY A 54 -3.11 -2.24 -11.18
C GLY A 54 -2.68 -0.79 -11.36
N VAL A 55 -3.47 0.12 -10.80
CA VAL A 55 -3.15 1.55 -10.70
C VAL A 55 -3.60 2.07 -9.35
N THR A 56 -2.93 3.11 -8.86
CA THR A 56 -3.25 3.86 -7.66
C THR A 56 -3.32 5.32 -8.02
#